data_AF-A0A7Z9T8M3-F1
#
_entry.id   AF-A0A7Z9T8M3-F1
#
_cell.length_a   1.000
_cell.length_b   1.000
_cell.length_c   1.000
_cell.angle_alpha   90.00
_cell.angle_beta   90.00
_cell.angle_gamma   90.00
#
_symmetry.space_group_name_H-M   'P 1'
#
loop_
_entity.id
_entity.type
_entity.pdbx_description
1 polymer ?
#
loop_
_entity_poly.entity_id
_entity_poly.type
_entity_poly.pdbx_seq_one_letter_code
_entity_poly.pdbx_strand_id
1 'polypeptide(L)'
;MGGIYRDRNGVEVEYVSVPLPTHEVTQAVPLAARKVGHRASRKVAPFYTGMDGTELATQPRGHRKQWNEQQWVAFREFQKLELDMASSDEPIAATMIIKT
;
A
#
# COMPACT_ATOMS: atom_id res chain seq x y z
N MET A 1 -2.93 -3.09 -57.61
CA MET A 1 -4.12 -3.43 -58.42
C MET A 1 -5.33 -3.25 -57.52
N GLY A 2 -5.87 -2.03 -57.45
CA GLY A 2 -7.11 -1.74 -56.72
C GLY A 2 -8.32 -2.24 -57.51
N GLY A 3 -9.33 -2.75 -56.84
CA GLY A 3 -10.58 -3.19 -57.47
C GLY A 3 -11.58 -2.04 -57.56
N ILE A 4 -12.33 -1.97 -58.65
CA ILE A 4 -13.47 -1.05 -58.79
C ILE A 4 -14.71 -1.79 -58.29
N TYR A 5 -15.40 -1.23 -57.30
CA TYR A 5 -16.70 -1.72 -56.86
C TYR A 5 -17.79 -0.77 -57.38
N ARG A 6 -18.83 -1.33 -58.01
CA ARG A 6 -20.05 -0.62 -58.34
C ARG A 6 -21.11 -0.93 -57.30
N ASP A 7 -21.60 0.10 -56.61
CA ASP A 7 -22.74 -0.06 -55.71
C ASP A 7 -24.06 -0.25 -56.49
N ARG A 8 -25.13 -0.59 -55.79
CA ARG A 8 -26.46 -0.81 -56.41
C ARG A 8 -27.09 0.46 -56.99
N ASN A 9 -26.52 1.63 -56.69
CA ASN A 9 -26.94 2.93 -57.21
C ASN A 9 -26.08 3.36 -58.41
N GLY A 10 -25.15 2.51 -58.86
CA GLY A 10 -24.30 2.75 -60.04
C GLY A 10 -23.06 3.60 -59.78
N VAL A 11 -22.71 3.86 -58.51
CA VAL A 11 -21.53 4.65 -58.16
C VAL A 11 -20.30 3.75 -58.17
N GLU A 12 -19.33 4.08 -59.02
CA GLU A 12 -18.02 3.45 -59.06
C GLU A 12 -17.11 4.06 -58.00
N VAL A 13 -16.68 3.25 -57.04
CA VAL A 13 -15.69 3.66 -56.04
C VAL A 13 -14.41 2.86 -56.28
N GLU A 14 -13.34 3.58 -56.60
CA GLU A 14 -12.00 3.02 -56.76
C GLU A 14 -11.35 2.85 -55.39
N TYR A 15 -11.04 1.61 -55.00
CA TYR A 15 -10.34 1.34 -53.76
C TYR A 15 -8.83 1.45 -53.96
N VAL A 16 -8.25 2.53 -53.43
CA VAL A 16 -6.79 2.68 -53.31
C VAL A 16 -6.32 1.86 -52.11
N SER A 17 -5.53 0.81 -52.36
CA SER A 17 -4.93 0.01 -51.30
C SER A 17 -3.91 0.86 -50.53
N VAL A 18 -4.18 1.14 -49.26
CA VAL A 18 -3.23 1.83 -48.37
C VAL A 18 -2.25 0.80 -47.81
N PRO A 19 -0.93 1.08 -47.79
CA PRO A 19 0.05 0.16 -47.21
C PRO A 19 -0.26 -0.12 -45.74
N LEU A 20 -0.18 -1.39 -45.36
CA LEU A 20 -0.32 -1.82 -43.97
C LEU A 20 0.79 -1.20 -43.12
N PRO A 21 0.51 -0.75 -41.88
CA PRO A 21 1.54 -0.23 -41.00
C PRO A 21 2.57 -1.31 -40.73
N THR A 22 3.79 -1.13 -41.26
CA THR A 22 4.94 -1.93 -40.87
C THR A 22 5.25 -1.57 -39.44
N HIS A 23 4.92 -2.45 -38.49
CA HIS A 23 5.33 -2.32 -37.10
C HIS A 23 6.86 -2.40 -37.03
N GLU A 24 7.52 -1.27 -37.24
CA GLU A 24 8.93 -1.12 -36.89
C GLU A 24 9.00 -1.19 -35.37
N VAL A 25 9.41 -2.36 -34.86
CA VAL A 25 9.64 -2.57 -33.44
C VAL A 25 10.91 -1.82 -33.07
N THR A 26 10.76 -0.58 -32.60
CA THR A 26 11.86 0.19 -32.05
C THR A 26 12.48 -0.62 -30.90
N GLN A 27 13.75 -1.01 -31.03
CA GLN A 27 14.44 -1.71 -29.96
C GLN A 27 14.37 -0.87 -28.68
N ALA A 28 13.95 -1.50 -27.58
CA ALA A 28 13.76 -0.83 -26.30
C ALA A 28 15.11 -0.27 -25.81
N VAL A 29 15.20 1.07 -25.76
CA VAL A 29 16.34 1.77 -25.18
C VAL A 29 16.25 1.65 -23.65
N PRO A 30 17.28 1.14 -22.96
CA PRO A 30 17.26 1.08 -21.50
C PRO A 30 17.36 2.49 -20.93
N LEU A 31 16.26 3.00 -20.38
CA LEU A 31 16.27 4.21 -19.58
C LEU A 31 16.99 3.89 -18.28
N ALA A 32 18.25 4.31 -18.16
CA ALA A 32 19.00 4.22 -16.91
C ALA A 32 18.36 5.16 -15.87
N ALA A 33 17.31 4.68 -15.21
CA ALA A 33 16.69 5.34 -14.08
C ALA A 33 17.67 5.27 -12.91
N ARG A 34 18.57 6.26 -12.80
CA ARG A 34 19.36 6.47 -11.60
C ARG A 34 18.37 6.69 -10.46
N LYS A 35 18.14 5.67 -9.64
CA LYS A 35 17.36 5.80 -8.39
C LYS A 35 18.11 6.77 -7.48
N VAL A 36 17.83 8.06 -7.63
CA VAL A 36 18.23 9.07 -6.66
C VAL A 36 17.35 8.81 -5.44
N GLY A 37 17.91 8.12 -4.46
CA GLY A 37 17.23 7.82 -3.21
C GLY A 37 16.81 9.12 -2.56
N HIS A 38 15.54 9.51 -2.72
CA HIS A 38 14.99 10.67 -2.05
C HIS A 38 14.79 10.30 -0.58
N ARG A 39 15.87 10.36 0.21
CA ARG A 39 15.74 10.37 1.67
C ARG A 39 15.14 11.73 2.02
N ALA A 40 13.81 11.77 2.09
CA ALA A 40 13.13 12.89 2.72
C ALA A 40 13.73 13.11 4.11
N SER A 41 14.06 14.37 4.43
CA SER A 41 14.45 14.74 5.78
C SER A 41 13.31 14.36 6.71
N ARG A 42 13.52 13.35 7.56
CA ARG A 42 12.52 13.00 8.58
C ARG A 42 12.42 14.19 9.51
N LYS A 43 11.28 14.86 9.52
CA LYS A 43 10.96 15.85 10.54
C LYS A 43 11.11 15.15 11.89
N VAL A 44 11.99 15.66 12.74
CA VAL A 44 12.16 15.17 14.11
C VAL A 44 10.90 15.61 14.85
N ALA A 45 9.97 14.68 15.05
CA ALA A 45 8.84 14.93 15.93
C ALA A 45 9.38 15.17 17.35
N PRO A 46 8.82 16.14 18.10
CA PRO A 46 9.25 16.38 19.46
C PRO A 46 9.08 15.11 20.31
N PHE A 47 10.04 14.84 21.18
CA PHE A 47 9.95 13.72 22.11
C PHE A 47 8.87 14.03 23.14
N TYR A 48 7.95 13.10 23.31
CA TYR A 48 6.95 13.18 24.36
C TYR A 48 7.63 13.06 25.74
N THR A 49 7.40 14.05 26.60
CA THR A 49 8.01 14.17 27.93
C THR A 49 7.09 13.73 29.06
N GLY A 50 5.83 13.39 28.75
CA GLY A 50 4.88 12.94 29.75
C GLY A 50 5.10 11.48 30.16
N MET A 51 4.18 11.02 30.99
CA MET A 51 4.29 9.80 31.78
C MET A 51 3.09 8.87 31.61
N ASP A 52 2.14 9.24 30.75
CA ASP A 52 0.96 8.41 30.50
C ASP A 52 1.34 7.21 29.64
N GLY A 53 1.07 6.01 30.15
CA GLY A 53 1.34 4.76 29.45
C GLY A 53 0.60 4.62 28.12
N THR A 54 -0.61 5.21 28.03
CA THR A 54 -1.42 5.22 26.79
C THR A 54 -0.75 6.09 25.73
N GLU A 55 -0.37 7.32 26.08
CA GLU A 55 0.29 8.26 25.18
C GLU A 55 1.68 7.73 24.77
N LEU A 56 2.41 7.10 25.69
CA LEU A 56 3.68 6.42 25.40
C LEU A 56 3.52 5.26 24.41
N ALA A 57 2.40 4.52 24.45
CA ALA A 57 2.13 3.44 23.50
C ALA A 57 1.91 3.94 22.06
N THR A 58 1.38 5.15 21.89
CA THR A 58 1.20 5.78 20.57
C THR A 58 2.49 6.34 19.97
N GLN A 59 3.54 6.53 20.79
CA GLN A 59 4.81 7.08 20.32
C GLN A 59 5.56 6.12 19.39
N PRO A 60 6.34 6.66 18.43
CA PRO A 60 7.19 5.84 17.57
C PRO A 60 8.15 4.96 18.37
N ARG A 61 8.34 3.71 17.93
CA ARG A 61 9.28 2.77 18.58
C ARG A 61 10.71 3.30 18.68
N GLY A 62 11.12 4.18 17.75
CA GLY A 62 12.43 4.84 17.79
C GLY A 62 12.64 5.74 19.01
N HIS A 63 11.58 6.28 19.61
CA HIS A 63 11.66 7.17 20.77
C HIS A 63 11.95 6.40 22.06
N ARG A 64 11.66 5.09 22.10
CA ARG A 64 11.87 4.22 23.27
C ARG A 64 13.34 4.15 23.71
N LYS A 65 14.29 4.44 22.81
CA LYS A 65 15.72 4.51 23.13
C LYS A 65 16.08 5.64 24.09
N GLN A 66 15.22 6.67 24.18
CA GLN A 66 15.45 7.86 24.99
C GLN A 66 14.52 7.93 26.20
N TRP A 67 13.71 6.89 26.42
CA TRP A 67 12.81 6.85 27.55
C TRP A 67 13.56 6.69 28.86
N ASN A 68 13.11 7.41 29.87
CA ASN A 68 13.59 7.23 31.23
C ASN A 68 12.94 5.97 31.86
N GLU A 69 13.46 5.52 33.00
CA GLU A 69 12.96 4.32 33.69
C GLU A 69 11.47 4.43 34.04
N GLN A 70 11.08 5.62 34.46
CA GLN A 70 9.73 5.99 34.83
C GLN A 70 8.74 5.79 33.66
N GLN A 71 9.09 6.21 32.45
CA GLN A 71 8.30 6.02 31.23
C GLN A 71 8.20 4.55 30.85
N TRP A 72 9.27 3.77 31.05
CA TRP A 72 9.24 2.33 30.83
C TRP A 72 8.28 1.61 31.78
N VAL A 73 8.24 2.02 33.05
CA VAL A 73 7.29 1.49 34.03
C VAL A 73 5.86 1.78 33.60
N ALA A 74 5.53 3.05 33.32
CA ALA A 74 4.17 3.44 32.90
C ALA A 74 3.72 2.71 31.62
N PHE A 75 4.61 2.56 30.64
CA PHE A 75 4.31 1.81 29.41
C PHE A 75 4.04 0.32 29.70
N ARG A 76 4.83 -0.32 30.57
CA ARG A 76 4.63 -1.74 30.92
C ARG A 76 3.36 -1.96 31.72
N GLU A 77 3.03 -1.06 32.63
CA GLU A 77 1.77 -1.09 33.37
C GLU A 77 0.58 -1.02 32.41
N PHE A 78 0.61 -0.08 31.46
CA PHE A 78 -0.39 0.00 30.41
C PHE A 78 -0.46 -1.29 29.57
N GLN A 79 0.67 -1.83 29.14
CA GLN A 79 0.68 -3.09 28.38
C GLN A 79 0.09 -4.26 29.16
N LYS A 80 0.32 -4.32 30.47
CA LYS A 80 -0.25 -5.36 31.33
C LYS A 80 -1.76 -5.20 31.43
N LEU A 81 -2.25 -3.98 31.63
CA LEU A 81 -3.69 -3.69 31.70
C LEU A 81 -4.39 -4.04 30.37
N GLU A 82 -3.81 -3.67 29.23
CA GLU A 82 -4.34 -4.02 27.91
C GLU A 82 -4.40 -5.54 27.70
N LEU A 83 -3.37 -6.27 28.14
CA LEU A 83 -3.34 -7.74 28.05
C LEU A 83 -4.39 -8.38 28.98
N ASP A 84 -4.51 -7.88 30.21
CA ASP A 84 -5.49 -8.37 31.19
C ASP A 84 -6.92 -8.13 30.65
N MET A 85 -7.19 -6.96 30.05
CA MET A 85 -8.47 -6.66 29.39
C MET A 85 -8.73 -7.58 28.19
N ALA A 86 -7.75 -7.73 27.30
CA ALA A 86 -7.86 -8.62 26.14
C ALA A 86 -8.09 -10.09 26.54
N SER A 87 -7.51 -10.53 27.66
CA SER A 87 -7.73 -11.88 28.20
C SER A 87 -9.13 -12.07 28.78
N SER A 88 -9.73 -11.01 29.31
CA SER A 88 -11.10 -11.05 29.83
C SER A 88 -12.18 -11.05 28.74
N ASP A 89 -11.81 -10.60 27.53
CA ASP A 89 -12.67 -10.54 26.35
C ASP A 89 -12.66 -11.81 25.50
N GLU A 90 -12.03 -12.92 25.94
CA GLU A 90 -12.20 -14.20 25.25
C GLU A 90 -13.68 -14.64 25.32
N PRO A 91 -14.40 -14.72 24.18
CA PRO A 91 -15.71 -15.34 24.17
C PRO A 91 -15.48 -16.82 24.47
N ILE A 92 -15.90 -17.27 25.65
CA ILE A 92 -16.09 -18.70 25.93
C ILE A 92 -17.11 -19.19 24.91
N ALA A 93 -16.62 -19.67 23.76
CA ALA A 93 -17.43 -20.35 22.76
C ALA A 93 -17.95 -21.62 23.42
N ALA A 94 -19.10 -21.51 24.09
CA ALA A 94 -19.83 -22.64 24.63
C ALA A 94 -20.20 -23.54 23.45
N THR A 95 -19.41 -24.59 23.24
CA THR A 95 -19.69 -25.63 22.27
C THR A 95 -20.89 -26.41 22.76
N MET A 96 -22.07 -26.03 22.27
CA MET A 96 -23.31 -26.73 22.56
C MET A 96 -23.32 -28.04 21.75
N ILE A 97 -22.92 -29.16 22.37
CA ILE A 97 -23.01 -30.48 21.75
C ILE A 97 -24.47 -30.94 21.83
N ILE A 98 -25.22 -30.79 20.74
CA ILE A 98 -26.53 -31.42 20.58
C ILE A 98 -26.28 -32.90 20.30
N LYS A 99 -26.64 -33.78 21.25
CA LYS A 99 -26.73 -35.22 20.99
C LYS A 99 -28.09 -35.49 20.35
N THR A 100 -28.07 -36.01 19.12
CA THR A 100 -29.22 -36.60 18.42
C THR A 100 -29.56 -37.98 18.99
#